data_AF-A0A943TSE8-F1
#
_entry.id   AF-A0A943TSE8-F1
#
_cell.length_a   1.000
_cell.length_b   1.000
_cell.length_c   1.000
_cell.angle_alpha   90.00
_cell.angle_beta   90.00
_cell.angle_gamma   90.00
#
_symmetry.space_group_name_H-M   'P 1'
#
loop_
_entity.id
_entity.type
_entity.pdbx_description
1 polymer ?
#
loop_
_entity_poly.entity_id
_entity_poly.type
_entity_poly.pdbx_seq_one_letter_code
_entity_poly.pdbx_strand_id
1 'polypeptide(L)'
;MLDIAKINPVLVSESDVANYSFLVDDGDTYLIANTLVGDDSYREDVVIKAGEYLNGYLVKAWEGQKLVIDGKHVTGGISSINVKDELVLDGSTGKLKKEAPSANGVYFKVTDKTTLTEAALKVKVCVKTDAAAPGVGG
;
A
#
# COMPACT_ATOMS: atom_id res chain seq x y z
N MET A 1 2.49 -16.93 -17.33
CA MET A 1 1.65 -17.75 -16.42
C MET A 1 1.98 -17.27 -15.02
N LEU A 2 1.19 -16.33 -14.51
CA LEU A 2 1.38 -15.64 -13.24
C LEU A 2 0.53 -16.37 -12.22
N ASP A 3 1.15 -17.30 -11.49
CA ASP A 3 0.42 -18.22 -10.64
C ASP A 3 0.98 -18.20 -9.22
N ILE A 4 1.02 -17.03 -8.59
CA ILE A 4 1.14 -16.89 -7.12
C ILE A 4 0.42 -15.59 -6.68
N ALA A 5 -0.90 -15.51 -6.87
CA ALA A 5 -1.72 -14.73 -5.95
C ALA A 5 -2.02 -15.67 -4.78
N LYS A 6 -1.22 -15.61 -3.70
CA LYS A 6 -1.58 -16.29 -2.45
C LYS A 6 -2.99 -15.86 -2.10
N ILE A 7 -3.87 -16.86 -2.03
CA ILE A 7 -5.32 -16.76 -1.83
C ILE A 7 -5.64 -15.67 -0.80
N ASN A 8 -6.46 -14.72 -1.25
CA ASN A 8 -7.05 -13.59 -0.52
C ASN A 8 -7.49 -14.04 0.89
N PRO A 9 -6.80 -13.63 1.98
CA PRO A 9 -7.30 -13.88 3.32
C PRO A 9 -8.63 -13.12 3.45
N VAL A 10 -9.63 -13.76 4.03
CA VAL A 10 -10.92 -13.12 4.31
C VAL A 10 -10.67 -12.04 5.35
N LEU A 11 -10.44 -10.80 4.90
CA LEU A 11 -10.20 -9.65 5.76
C LEU A 11 -11.55 -9.03 6.12
N VAL A 12 -11.75 -8.77 7.42
CA VAL A 12 -12.89 -8.04 7.94
C VAL A 12 -12.33 -6.91 8.80
N SER A 13 -12.73 -5.68 8.51
CA SER A 13 -12.30 -4.52 9.28
C SER A 13 -13.36 -4.15 10.32
N GLU A 14 -12.92 -3.76 11.52
CA GLU A 14 -13.78 -3.22 12.58
C GLU A 14 -14.18 -1.76 12.33
N SER A 15 -13.56 -1.10 11.35
CA SER A 15 -13.87 0.26 10.91
C SER A 15 -14.16 0.33 9.42
N ASP A 16 -14.83 1.40 9.00
CA ASP A 16 -15.00 1.74 7.58
C ASP A 16 -13.64 1.87 6.87
N VAL A 17 -13.52 1.30 5.68
CA VAL A 17 -12.29 1.31 4.87
C VAL A 17 -12.58 1.81 3.47
N ALA A 18 -11.81 2.79 2.99
CA ALA A 18 -11.94 3.24 1.61
C ALA A 18 -11.42 2.17 0.63
N ASN A 19 -12.11 1.96 -0.48
CA ASN A 19 -11.59 1.13 -1.56
C ASN A 19 -10.31 1.79 -2.14
N TYR A 20 -9.37 0.98 -2.62
CA TYR A 20 -8.03 1.42 -3.06
C TYR A 20 -7.19 2.11 -1.96
N SER A 21 -7.43 1.78 -0.69
CA SER A 21 -6.58 2.21 0.43
C SER A 21 -5.73 1.06 0.98
N PHE A 22 -4.77 1.38 1.84
CA PHE A 22 -3.97 0.38 2.52
C PHE A 22 -4.48 0.11 3.94
N LEU A 23 -4.42 -1.14 4.35
CA LEU A 23 -4.75 -1.61 5.70
C LEU A 23 -3.57 -2.41 6.27
N VAL A 24 -3.32 -2.26 7.57
CA VAL A 24 -2.41 -3.15 8.31
C VAL A 24 -3.25 -4.12 9.11
N ASP A 25 -3.05 -5.41 8.89
CA ASP A 25 -3.68 -6.50 9.65
C ASP A 25 -2.63 -7.55 10.01
N ASP A 26 -2.59 -7.95 11.27
CA ASP A 26 -1.58 -8.87 11.84
C ASP A 26 -0.12 -8.55 11.45
N GLY A 27 0.21 -7.26 11.37
CA GLY A 27 1.54 -6.77 10.96
C GLY A 27 1.84 -6.83 9.46
N ASP A 28 0.93 -7.37 8.64
CA ASP A 28 1.03 -7.38 7.20
C ASP A 28 0.28 -6.19 6.57
N THR A 29 0.85 -5.64 5.51
CA THR A 29 0.24 -4.55 4.74
C THR A 29 -0.53 -5.10 3.55
N TYR A 30 -1.81 -4.73 3.45
CA TYR A 30 -2.71 -5.10 2.37
C TYR A 30 -3.17 -3.87 1.59
N LEU A 31 -3.25 -3.97 0.27
CA LEU A 31 -4.04 -3.04 -0.56
C LEU A 31 -5.47 -3.58 -0.62
N ILE A 32 -6.43 -2.78 -0.19
CA ILE A 32 -7.85 -3.10 -0.32
C ILE A 32 -8.32 -2.70 -1.71
N ALA A 33 -8.76 -3.67 -2.50
CA ALA A 33 -9.28 -3.44 -3.85
C ALA A 33 -10.43 -4.41 -4.14
N ASN A 34 -11.63 -4.03 -3.70
CA ASN A 34 -12.85 -4.79 -3.99
C ASN A 34 -13.34 -4.47 -5.41
N THR A 35 -13.81 -5.50 -6.10
CA THR A 35 -14.55 -5.32 -7.35
C THR A 35 -15.91 -4.72 -7.03
N LEU A 36 -16.12 -3.49 -7.46
CA LEU A 36 -17.39 -2.80 -7.32
C LEU A 36 -18.25 -3.08 -8.57
N VAL A 37 -19.57 -3.11 -8.39
CA VAL A 37 -20.54 -3.38 -9.45
C VAL A 37 -21.52 -2.21 -9.58
N GLY A 38 -22.12 -2.05 -10.76
CA GLY A 38 -23.07 -0.96 -11.02
C GLY A 38 -22.41 0.42 -11.01
N ASP A 39 -23.14 1.42 -10.54
CA ASP A 39 -22.70 2.82 -10.55
C ASP A 39 -21.45 3.07 -9.69
N ASP A 40 -21.27 2.28 -8.63
CA ASP A 40 -20.11 2.38 -7.74
C ASP A 40 -18.80 1.96 -8.42
N SER A 41 -18.86 1.24 -9.55
CA SER A 41 -17.67 0.88 -10.33
C SER A 41 -16.91 2.08 -10.90
N TYR A 42 -17.56 3.24 -10.98
CA TYR A 42 -16.98 4.50 -11.45
C TYR A 42 -16.55 5.43 -10.32
N ARG A 43 -16.76 5.02 -9.06
CA ARG A 43 -16.52 5.86 -7.89
C ARG A 43 -15.18 5.50 -7.24
N GLU A 44 -14.37 6.53 -7.01
CA GLU A 44 -13.05 6.39 -6.38
C GLU A 44 -13.11 6.57 -4.85
N ASP A 45 -14.26 6.99 -4.32
CA ASP A 45 -14.51 7.34 -2.92
C ASP A 45 -15.37 6.31 -2.18
N VAL A 46 -15.53 5.12 -2.74
CA VAL A 46 -16.38 4.08 -2.14
C VAL A 46 -15.79 3.60 -0.83
N VAL A 47 -16.61 3.63 0.21
CA VAL A 47 -16.28 3.17 1.55
C VAL A 47 -16.96 1.82 1.77
N ILE A 48 -16.15 0.83 2.11
CA ILE A 48 -16.60 -0.50 2.51
C ILE A 48 -16.85 -0.47 4.02
N LYS A 49 -18.03 -0.90 4.43
CA LYS A 49 -18.48 -0.71 5.81
C LYS A 49 -17.80 -1.69 6.76
N ALA A 50 -17.64 -1.27 8.01
CA ALA A 50 -17.18 -2.15 9.08
C ALA A 50 -17.99 -3.47 9.08
N GLY A 51 -17.29 -4.60 9.21
CA GLY A 51 -17.90 -5.93 9.19
C GLY A 51 -18.13 -6.53 7.79
N GLU A 52 -17.94 -5.77 6.71
CA GLU A 52 -17.98 -6.30 5.35
C GLU A 52 -16.66 -6.95 4.94
N TYR A 53 -16.73 -7.84 3.95
CA TYR A 53 -15.56 -8.52 3.42
C TYR A 53 -14.69 -7.60 2.57
N LEU A 54 -13.40 -7.61 2.85
CA LEU A 54 -12.38 -6.88 2.10
C LEU A 54 -11.58 -7.85 1.22
N ASN A 55 -11.39 -7.46 -0.05
CA ASN A 55 -10.42 -8.09 -0.93
C ASN A 55 -9.08 -7.40 -0.74
N GLY A 56 -8.23 -7.99 0.09
CA GLY A 56 -6.90 -7.46 0.38
C GLY A 56 -5.82 -8.19 -0.39
N TYR A 57 -4.98 -7.42 -1.07
CA TYR A 57 -3.80 -7.91 -1.74
C TYR A 57 -2.57 -7.64 -0.88
N LEU A 58 -1.89 -8.70 -0.47
CA LEU A 58 -0.70 -8.64 0.36
C LEU A 58 0.43 -7.90 -0.37
N VAL A 59 0.78 -6.70 0.09
CA VAL A 59 1.69 -5.80 -0.63
C VAL A 59 3.14 -6.29 -0.62
N LYS A 60 3.58 -7.02 0.43
CA LYS A 60 4.93 -7.60 0.45
C LYS A 60 5.17 -8.59 -0.71
N ALA A 61 4.12 -9.22 -1.24
CA ALA A 61 4.23 -10.09 -2.41
C ALA A 61 4.51 -9.33 -3.71
N TRP A 62 4.40 -8.00 -3.70
CA TRP A 62 4.70 -7.12 -4.83
C TRP A 62 6.09 -6.50 -4.75
N GLU A 63 6.95 -6.99 -3.86
CA GLU A 63 8.34 -6.53 -3.78
C GLU A 63 8.98 -6.47 -5.17
N GLY A 64 9.59 -5.33 -5.48
CA GLY A 64 10.24 -5.10 -6.77
C GLY A 64 9.33 -4.51 -7.84
N GLN A 65 8.01 -4.61 -7.69
CA GLN A 65 7.05 -4.06 -8.65
C GLN A 65 7.02 -2.53 -8.61
N LYS A 66 6.67 -1.94 -9.76
CA LYS A 66 6.47 -0.50 -9.90
C LYS A 66 4.99 -0.19 -9.89
N LEU A 67 4.60 0.77 -9.06
CA LEU A 67 3.24 1.27 -8.94
C LEU A 67 3.21 2.76 -9.31
N VAL A 68 2.06 3.24 -9.75
CA VAL A 68 1.80 4.67 -9.92
C VAL A 68 0.82 5.09 -8.83
N ILE A 69 1.18 6.11 -8.06
CA ILE A 69 0.41 6.60 -6.92
C ILE A 69 0.17 8.08 -7.11
N ASP A 70 -1.09 8.50 -7.05
CA ASP A 70 -1.48 9.90 -7.13
C ASP A 70 -1.40 10.63 -5.77
N GLY A 71 -1.77 11.90 -5.76
CA GLY A 71 -1.74 12.74 -4.57
C GLY A 71 -2.69 12.32 -3.44
N LYS A 72 -3.85 11.71 -3.74
CA LYS A 72 -4.88 11.41 -2.72
C LYS A 72 -4.46 10.30 -1.77
N HIS A 73 -3.60 9.40 -2.22
CA HIS A 73 -3.05 8.30 -1.43
C HIS A 73 -1.82 8.71 -0.59
N VAL A 74 -1.43 9.99 -0.60
CA VAL A 74 -0.29 10.52 0.16
C VAL A 74 -0.73 11.59 1.15
N THR A 75 -0.32 11.44 2.41
CA THR A 75 -0.56 12.43 3.47
C THR A 75 0.12 13.76 3.13
N GLY A 76 -0.68 14.82 2.98
CA GLY A 76 -0.20 16.14 2.56
C GLY A 76 0.07 16.29 1.06
N GLY A 77 -0.27 15.29 0.23
CA GLY A 77 -0.04 15.28 -1.21
C GLY A 77 1.43 15.05 -1.59
N ILE A 78 1.76 15.26 -2.87
CA ILE A 78 3.06 14.85 -3.45
C ILE A 78 4.01 15.99 -3.82
N SER A 79 3.63 17.24 -3.53
CA SER A 79 4.41 18.42 -3.93
C SER A 79 5.81 18.45 -3.30
N SER A 80 5.93 18.00 -2.05
CA SER A 80 7.18 17.97 -1.27
C SER A 80 7.99 16.68 -1.40
N ILE A 81 7.50 15.71 -2.18
CA ILE A 81 8.15 14.42 -2.42
C ILE A 81 9.07 14.52 -3.62
N ASN A 82 10.26 13.93 -3.54
CA ASN A 82 11.29 13.90 -4.55
C ASN A 82 11.64 12.47 -4.97
N VAL A 83 12.30 12.34 -6.12
CA VAL A 83 12.85 11.05 -6.55
C VAL A 83 13.89 10.58 -5.52
N LYS A 84 13.87 9.29 -5.21
CA LYS A 84 14.62 8.61 -4.13
C LYS A 84 14.07 8.80 -2.72
N ASP A 85 13.05 9.63 -2.51
CA ASP A 85 12.36 9.66 -1.22
C ASP A 85 11.73 8.29 -0.93
N GLU A 86 11.62 7.99 0.36
CA GLU A 86 10.99 6.79 0.88
C GLU A 86 9.66 7.16 1.52
N LEU A 87 8.64 6.38 1.22
CA LEU A 87 7.30 6.53 1.77
C LEU A 87 6.93 5.27 2.53
N VAL A 88 6.28 5.44 3.67
CA VAL A 88 5.76 4.36 4.50
C VAL A 88 4.27 4.54 4.70
N LEU A 89 3.58 3.46 5.04
CA LEU A 89 2.18 3.52 5.38
C LEU A 89 1.99 4.23 6.72
N ASP A 90 1.09 5.19 6.76
CA ASP A 90 0.48 5.70 7.98
C ASP A 90 -0.70 4.80 8.33
N GLY A 91 -0.47 3.88 9.28
CA GLY A 91 -1.47 2.91 9.72
C GLY A 91 -2.75 3.54 10.31
N SER A 92 -2.72 4.83 10.66
CA SER A 92 -3.91 5.53 11.18
C SER A 92 -4.83 6.05 10.07
N THR A 93 -4.27 6.34 8.89
CA THR A 93 -5.01 6.96 7.77
C THR A 93 -5.14 6.06 6.55
N GLY A 94 -4.37 4.98 6.47
CA GLY A 94 -4.30 4.13 5.29
C GLY A 94 -3.58 4.79 4.09
N LYS A 95 -2.91 5.93 4.32
CA LYS A 95 -2.18 6.72 3.31
C LYS A 95 -0.68 6.61 3.48
N LEU A 96 0.06 6.95 2.43
CA LEU A 96 1.52 7.00 2.48
C LEU A 96 2.01 8.33 3.03
N LYS A 97 3.02 8.29 3.90
CA LYS A 97 3.73 9.47 4.40
C LYS A 97 5.21 9.39 4.05
N LYS A 98 5.82 10.55 3.81
CA LYS A 98 7.27 10.66 3.61
C LYS A 98 7.98 10.51 4.95
N GLU A 99 8.58 9.35 5.15
CA GLU A 99 9.30 8.99 6.36
C GLU A 99 10.27 7.85 6.04
N ALA A 100 11.41 7.81 6.73
CA ALA A 100 12.33 6.69 6.59
C ALA A 100 11.72 5.42 7.21
N PRO A 101 11.88 4.23 6.60
CA PRO A 101 11.36 2.99 7.15
C PRO A 101 12.07 2.63 8.46
N SER A 102 11.32 2.67 9.56
CA SER A 102 11.84 2.57 10.93
C SER A 102 12.30 1.17 11.33
N ALA A 103 11.67 0.11 10.81
CA ALA A 103 12.10 -1.29 10.91
C ALA A 103 11.31 -2.15 9.90
N ASN A 104 11.44 -3.48 10.00
CA ASN A 104 10.73 -4.51 9.23
C ASN A 104 9.37 -4.06 8.63
N GLY A 105 9.18 -4.25 7.32
CA GLY A 105 7.89 -3.95 6.69
C GLY A 105 8.01 -3.45 5.25
N VAL A 106 6.86 -3.15 4.66
CA VAL A 106 6.75 -2.60 3.31
C VAL A 106 7.00 -1.10 3.32
N TYR A 107 7.80 -0.64 2.37
CA TYR A 107 7.97 0.77 2.07
C TYR A 107 8.02 1.00 0.56
N PHE A 108 7.86 2.25 0.14
CA PHE A 108 7.78 2.63 -1.26
C PHE A 108 8.89 3.61 -1.60
N LYS A 109 9.74 3.25 -2.54
CA LYS A 109 10.80 4.14 -3.01
C LYS A 109 10.35 4.90 -4.25
N VAL A 110 10.38 6.22 -4.20
CA VAL A 110 10.04 7.05 -5.36
C VAL A 110 11.12 6.91 -6.42
N THR A 111 10.72 6.44 -7.60
CA THR A 111 11.63 6.21 -8.74
C THR A 111 11.55 7.32 -9.77
N ASP A 112 10.39 7.95 -9.91
CA ASP A 112 10.13 8.98 -10.91
C ASP A 112 8.87 9.77 -10.52
N LYS A 113 8.67 10.93 -11.16
CA LYS A 113 7.42 11.69 -11.10
C LYS A 113 6.71 11.59 -12.44
N THR A 114 5.38 11.59 -12.43
CA THR A 114 4.59 11.46 -13.64
C THR A 114 3.26 12.20 -13.49
N THR A 115 2.45 12.15 -14.54
CA THR A 115 1.11 12.72 -14.54
C THR A 115 0.18 11.66 -15.10
N LEU A 116 -0.90 11.38 -14.39
CA LEU A 116 -2.06 10.66 -14.93
C LEU A 116 -3.07 11.72 -15.38
N THR A 117 -4.18 11.87 -14.65
CA THR A 117 -5.07 13.03 -14.72
C THR A 117 -4.51 14.19 -13.88
N GLU A 118 -3.85 13.85 -12.77
CA GLU A 118 -3.17 14.78 -11.86
C GLU A 118 -1.71 14.35 -11.65
N ALA A 119 -0.96 15.15 -10.90
CA ALA A 119 0.41 14.83 -10.54
C ALA A 119 0.46 13.50 -9.75
N ALA A 120 1.39 12.63 -10.13
CA ALA A 120 1.56 11.29 -9.58
C ALA A 120 3.04 10.93 -9.41
N LEU A 121 3.29 9.85 -8.66
CA LEU A 121 4.61 9.30 -8.38
C LEU A 121 4.69 7.88 -8.95
N LYS A 122 5.81 7.55 -9.60
CA LYS A 122 6.16 6.14 -9.85
C LYS A 122 6.98 5.65 -8.67
N VAL A 123 6.47 4.68 -7.94
CA VAL A 123 7.15 4.10 -6.78
C VAL A 123 7.51 2.64 -7.05
N LYS A 124 8.56 2.16 -6.38
CA LYS A 124 8.91 0.75 -6.32
C LYS A 124 8.60 0.21 -4.94
N VAL A 125 7.83 -0.87 -4.87
CA VAL A 125 7.56 -1.58 -3.62
C VAL A 125 8.85 -2.23 -3.14
N CYS A 126 9.22 -1.98 -1.89
CA CYS A 126 10.41 -2.50 -1.24
C CYS A 126 10.02 -3.10 0.11
N VAL A 127 10.69 -4.18 0.52
CA VAL A 127 10.49 -4.80 1.82
C VAL A 127 11.77 -4.64 2.61
N LYS A 128 11.68 -4.02 3.78
CA LYS A 128 12.78 -4.00 4.74
C LYS A 128 12.61 -5.23 5.62
N THR A 129 13.64 -6.05 5.68
CA THR A 129 13.82 -7.04 6.75
C THR A 129 15.07 -6.63 7.50
N ASP A 130 15.03 -6.64 8.82
CA ASP A 130 16.22 -6.55 9.63
C ASP A 130 17.10 -7.72 9.21
N ALA A 131 18.32 -7.41 8.80
CA ALA A 131 19.32 -8.43 8.60
C ALA A 131 19.38 -9.23 9.91
N ALA A 132 18.99 -10.50 9.85
CA ALA A 132 19.26 -11.42 10.94
C ALA A 132 20.74 -11.25 11.28
N ALA A 133 21.04 -10.85 12.52
CA ALA A 133 22.41 -10.76 12.98
C ALA A 133 23.11 -12.06 12.59
N PRO A 134 24.27 -12.03 11.91
CA PRO A 134 24.96 -13.25 11.55
C PRO A 134 25.14 -14.06 12.83
N GLY A 135 24.53 -15.24 12.86
CA GLY A 135 24.47 -16.08 14.04
C GLY A 135 25.87 -16.23 14.63
N VAL A 136 26.01 -15.88 15.91
CA VAL A 136 27.20 -16.20 16.68
C VAL A 136 27.31 -17.72 16.67
N GLY A 137 28.24 -18.24 15.87
CA GLY A 137 28.59 -19.66 15.88
C GLY A 137 29.04 -20.05 17.27
N GLY A 138 28.34 -21.01 17.87
CA GLY A 138 28.79 -21.76 19.04
C GLY A 138 29.59 -22.99 18.62
#